data_AF-K2ESH3-F1
#
_entry.id   AF-K2ESH3-F1
#
_cell.length_a   1.000
_cell.length_b   1.000
_cell.length_c   1.000
_cell.angle_alpha   90.00
_cell.angle_beta   90.00
_cell.angle_gamma   90.00
#
_symmetry.space_group_name_H-M   'P 1'
#
loop_
_entity.id
_entity.type
_entity.pdbx_description
1 polymer ?
#
loop_
_entity_poly.entity_id
_entity_poly.type
_entity_poly.pdbx_seq_one_letter_code
_entity_poly.pdbx_strand_id
1 'polypeptide(L)'
;MTIEKNWKYYLGIALFLYSFAPYVVGAVLFSLHIPKTSLLTILGAFIVSSEIAFVASIALLGKEFISAIKYKICNTLKLKAILQSTIASKVRHYAGVSLLLLSFLPYFIAEVSLFFGYPKTTREHIWLFLIMLSGDALFVISIFILDEDFWEKLKKLFEWKEAEIPIKQ
;
A
#
# COMPACT_ATOMS: atom_id res chain seq x y z
N MET A 1 -0.37 -23.54 10.11
CA MET A 1 -0.67 -22.71 11.29
C MET A 1 -2.09 -22.21 11.14
N THR A 2 -2.93 -22.46 12.14
CA THR A 2 -4.28 -21.91 12.21
C THR A 2 -4.16 -20.49 12.74
N ILE A 3 -4.65 -19.51 12.00
CA ILE A 3 -4.63 -18.11 12.44
C ILE A 3 -5.36 -18.01 13.78
N GLU A 4 -4.64 -17.70 14.87
CA GLU A 4 -5.29 -17.42 16.14
C GLU A 4 -6.06 -16.11 16.01
N LYS A 5 -7.38 -16.18 16.21
CA LYS A 5 -8.31 -15.04 16.17
C LYS A 5 -8.13 -14.15 17.40
N ASN A 6 -6.98 -13.49 17.49
CA ASN A 6 -6.64 -12.56 18.54
C ASN A 6 -7.11 -11.13 18.19
N TRP A 7 -7.09 -10.20 19.15
CA TRP A 7 -7.52 -8.80 18.93
C TRP A 7 -6.76 -8.13 17.76
N LYS A 8 -5.48 -8.47 17.57
CA LYS A 8 -4.65 -8.00 16.44
C LYS A 8 -5.21 -8.41 15.08
N TYR A 9 -5.78 -9.61 14.99
CA TYR A 9 -6.39 -10.12 13.77
C TYR A 9 -7.66 -9.33 13.41
N TYR A 10 -8.56 -9.12 14.37
CA TYR A 10 -9.77 -8.32 14.15
C TYR A 10 -9.45 -6.86 13.83
N LEU A 11 -8.48 -6.27 14.54
CA LEU A 11 -8.02 -4.91 14.26
C LEU A 11 -7.42 -4.78 12.85
N GLY A 12 -6.57 -5.74 12.46
CA GLY A 12 -5.98 -5.76 11.12
C GLY A 12 -7.04 -5.85 10.03
N ILE A 13 -8.04 -6.74 10.17
CA ILE A 13 -9.15 -6.83 9.22
C ILE A 13 -9.98 -5.54 9.19
N ALA A 14 -10.26 -4.94 10.34
CA ALA A 14 -10.99 -3.68 10.40
C ALA A 14 -10.25 -2.56 9.67
N LEU A 15 -8.93 -2.44 9.86
CA LEU A 15 -8.08 -1.48 9.15
C LEU A 15 -8.01 -1.76 7.64
N PHE A 16 -7.96 -3.04 7.24
CA PHE A 16 -8.03 -3.43 5.84
C PHE A 16 -9.36 -3.03 5.20
N LEU A 17 -10.49 -3.23 5.89
CA LEU A 17 -11.79 -2.82 5.36
C LEU A 17 -11.90 -1.28 5.31
N TYR A 18 -11.38 -0.60 6.34
CA TYR A 18 -11.33 0.85 6.39
C TYR A 18 -10.51 1.45 5.24
N SER A 19 -9.44 0.79 4.77
CA SER A 19 -8.64 1.33 3.67
C SER A 19 -9.43 1.51 2.36
N PHE A 20 -10.58 0.84 2.22
CA PHE A 20 -11.48 1.02 1.07
C PHE A 20 -12.59 2.06 1.31
N ALA A 21 -12.76 2.54 2.54
CA ALA A 21 -13.79 3.51 2.90
C ALA A 21 -13.70 4.84 2.11
N PRO A 22 -12.51 5.43 1.83
CA PRO A 22 -12.43 6.69 1.09
C PRO A 22 -13.06 6.62 -0.31
N TYR A 23 -13.03 5.48 -0.98
CA TYR A 23 -13.64 5.33 -2.31
C TYR A 23 -15.17 5.47 -2.24
N VAL A 24 -15.79 4.85 -1.23
CA VAL A 24 -17.25 4.91 -1.03
C VAL A 24 -17.64 6.29 -0.50
N VAL A 25 -16.93 6.79 0.51
CA VAL A 25 -17.16 8.11 1.10
C VAL A 25 -16.99 9.21 0.06
N GLY A 26 -15.99 9.11 -0.81
CA GLY A 26 -15.77 10.04 -1.92
C GLY A 26 -16.95 10.12 -2.89
N ALA A 27 -17.50 8.97 -3.30
CA ALA A 27 -18.68 8.93 -4.17
C ALA A 27 -19.91 9.56 -3.52
N VAL A 28 -20.12 9.33 -2.22
CA VAL A 28 -21.24 9.91 -1.47
C VAL A 28 -21.06 11.42 -1.26
N LEU A 29 -19.88 11.85 -0.82
CA LEU A 29 -19.60 13.26 -0.55
C LEU A 29 -19.68 14.13 -1.81
N PHE A 30 -19.33 13.59 -2.98
CA PHE A 30 -19.50 14.29 -4.26
C PHE A 30 -20.97 14.55 -4.62
N SER A 31 -21.89 13.73 -4.09
CA SER A 31 -23.34 13.91 -4.28
C SER A 31 -23.92 14.99 -3.36
N LEU A 32 -23.16 15.45 -2.36
CA LEU A 32 -23.54 16.52 -1.46
C LEU A 32 -23.02 17.86 -2.00
N HIS A 33 -23.83 18.92 -1.93
CA HIS A 33 -23.48 20.27 -2.40
C HIS A 33 -22.50 21.00 -1.45
N ILE A 34 -21.47 20.30 -0.98
CA ILE A 34 -20.44 20.84 -0.08
C ILE A 34 -19.48 21.74 -0.87
N PRO A 35 -19.00 22.86 -0.30
CA PRO A 35 -17.97 23.69 -0.93
C PRO A 35 -16.72 22.87 -1.30
N LYS A 36 -16.24 23.07 -2.53
CA LYS A 36 -15.16 22.26 -3.14
C LYS A 36 -13.88 22.20 -2.31
N THR A 37 -13.52 23.31 -1.66
CA THR A 37 -12.31 23.38 -0.81
C THR A 37 -12.40 22.43 0.38
N SER A 38 -13.52 22.46 1.11
CA SER A 38 -13.73 21.58 2.26
C SER A 38 -13.81 20.12 1.87
N LEU A 39 -14.47 19.83 0.72
CA LEU A 39 -14.55 18.49 0.16
C LEU A 39 -13.14 17.91 -0.10
N LEU A 40 -12.28 18.66 -0.79
CA LEU A 40 -10.93 18.22 -1.12
C LEU A 40 -10.06 17.98 0.11
N THR A 41 -10.14 18.84 1.12
CA THR A 41 -9.39 18.66 2.38
C THR A 41 -9.81 17.39 3.11
N ILE A 42 -11.13 17.14 3.21
CA ILE A 42 -11.67 15.94 3.87
C ILE A 42 -11.23 14.68 3.12
N LEU A 43 -11.36 14.67 1.79
CA LEU A 43 -10.96 13.53 0.97
C LEU A 43 -9.46 13.26 1.04
N GLY A 44 -8.64 14.32 0.99
CA GLY A 44 -7.18 14.19 1.13
C GLY A 44 -6.79 13.55 2.46
N ALA A 45 -7.37 14.02 3.58
CA ALA A 45 -7.12 13.43 4.89
C ALA A 45 -7.57 11.96 4.98
N PHE A 46 -8.73 11.65 4.39
CA PHE A 46 -9.25 10.27 4.34
C PHE A 46 -8.32 9.34 3.54
N ILE A 47 -7.85 9.77 2.37
CA ILE A 47 -6.93 9.00 1.52
C ILE A 47 -5.64 8.69 2.29
N VAL A 48 -4.98 9.70 2.87
CA VAL A 48 -3.74 9.49 3.64
C VAL A 48 -3.98 8.53 4.81
N SER A 49 -5.09 8.70 5.54
CA SER A 49 -5.42 7.79 6.66
C SER A 49 -5.65 6.34 6.21
N SER A 50 -6.16 6.14 5.00
CA SER A 50 -6.48 4.82 4.45
C SER A 50 -5.24 4.05 4.01
N GLU A 51 -4.24 4.74 3.47
CA GLU A 51 -2.94 4.15 3.13
C GLU A 51 -2.21 3.69 4.40
N ILE A 52 -2.20 4.54 5.43
CA ILE A 52 -1.62 4.21 6.74
C ILE A 52 -2.34 2.99 7.33
N ALA A 53 -3.67 2.96 7.29
CA ALA A 53 -4.45 1.82 7.76
C ALA A 53 -4.16 0.53 6.98
N PHE A 54 -3.98 0.62 5.67
CA PHE A 54 -3.63 -0.53 4.83
C PHE A 54 -2.27 -1.11 5.21
N VAL A 55 -1.24 -0.27 5.35
CA VAL A 55 0.10 -0.70 5.78
C VAL A 55 0.07 -1.27 7.20
N ALA A 56 -0.66 -0.62 8.11
CA ALA A 56 -0.83 -1.11 9.49
C ALA A 56 -1.55 -2.46 9.54
N SER A 57 -2.56 -2.66 8.70
CA SER A 57 -3.25 -3.94 8.55
C SER A 57 -2.28 -5.04 8.13
N ILE A 58 -1.45 -4.79 7.10
CA ILE A 58 -0.45 -5.76 6.64
C ILE A 58 0.53 -6.08 7.76
N ALA A 59 1.00 -5.07 8.49
CA ALA A 59 1.91 -5.26 9.62
C ALA A 59 1.29 -6.09 10.76
N LEU A 60 -0.01 -5.92 11.04
CA LEU A 60 -0.74 -6.64 12.09
C LEU A 60 -1.10 -8.07 11.71
N LEU A 61 -1.56 -8.29 10.48
CA LEU A 61 -2.03 -9.59 9.99
C LEU A 61 -0.88 -10.48 9.50
N GLY A 62 0.23 -9.87 9.07
CA GLY A 62 1.46 -10.57 8.73
C GLY A 62 1.33 -11.54 7.55
N LYS A 63 2.19 -12.56 7.56
CA LYS A 63 2.43 -13.45 6.41
C LYS A 63 1.21 -14.23 5.92
N GLU A 64 0.39 -14.71 6.86
CA GLU A 64 -0.74 -15.59 6.53
C GLU A 64 -1.78 -14.84 5.70
N PHE A 65 -1.95 -13.56 5.99
CA PHE A 65 -2.84 -12.68 5.25
C PHE A 65 -2.32 -12.34 3.85
N ILE A 66 -1.04 -11.96 3.73
CA ILE A 66 -0.43 -11.69 2.41
C ILE A 66 -0.50 -12.94 1.52
N SER A 67 -0.19 -14.11 2.08
CA SER A 67 -0.27 -15.39 1.37
C SER A 67 -1.71 -15.72 0.96
N ALA A 68 -2.69 -15.53 1.85
CA ALA A 68 -4.09 -15.75 1.57
C ALA A 68 -4.63 -14.83 0.46
N ILE A 69 -4.28 -13.53 0.48
CA ILE A 69 -4.67 -12.61 -0.58
C ILE A 69 -4.00 -12.99 -1.90
N LYS A 70 -2.68 -13.26 -1.89
CA LYS A 70 -1.94 -13.66 -3.09
C LYS A 70 -2.54 -14.90 -3.73
N TYR A 71 -2.86 -15.91 -2.92
CA TYR A 71 -3.53 -17.12 -3.40
C TYR A 71 -4.90 -16.79 -4.02
N LYS A 72 -5.72 -15.98 -3.35
CA LYS A 72 -7.04 -15.61 -3.84
C LYS A 72 -6.96 -14.84 -5.17
N ILE A 73 -6.08 -13.84 -5.27
CA ILE A 73 -5.86 -13.05 -6.49
C ILE A 73 -5.34 -13.93 -7.63
N CYS A 74 -4.27 -14.70 -7.40
CA CYS A 74 -3.71 -15.57 -8.44
C CYS A 74 -4.71 -16.64 -8.89
N ASN A 75 -5.55 -17.15 -7.98
CA ASN A 75 -6.61 -18.08 -8.34
C ASN A 75 -7.72 -17.41 -9.16
N THR A 76 -8.18 -16.22 -8.75
CA THR A 76 -9.21 -15.45 -9.47
C THR A 76 -8.75 -15.03 -10.86
N LEU A 77 -7.50 -14.57 -10.99
CA LEU A 77 -6.91 -14.14 -12.27
C LEU A 77 -6.30 -15.29 -13.08
N LYS A 78 -6.38 -16.54 -12.59
CA LYS A 78 -5.75 -17.74 -13.19
C LYS A 78 -4.24 -17.59 -13.45
N LEU A 79 -3.55 -16.76 -12.66
CA LEU A 79 -2.13 -16.44 -12.77
C LEU A 79 -1.24 -17.46 -12.02
N LYS A 80 -1.53 -18.76 -12.15
CA LYS A 80 -0.80 -19.81 -11.42
C LYS A 80 0.70 -19.84 -11.73
N ALA A 81 1.11 -19.41 -12.93
CA ALA A 81 2.53 -19.33 -13.32
C ALA A 81 3.36 -18.37 -12.45
N ILE A 82 2.76 -17.29 -11.93
CA ILE A 82 3.45 -16.29 -11.10
C ILE A 82 3.72 -16.81 -9.68
N LEU A 83 2.91 -17.75 -9.18
CA LEU A 83 3.16 -18.43 -7.90
C LEU A 83 4.38 -19.36 -7.97
N GLN A 84 4.77 -19.79 -9.17
CA GLN A 84 5.73 -20.86 -9.40
C GLN A 84 7.09 -20.38 -9.89
N SER A 85 7.26 -19.06 -10.13
CA SER A 85 8.52 -18.51 -10.61
C SER A 85 9.59 -18.57 -9.52
N THR A 86 10.59 -19.44 -9.72
CA THR A 86 11.83 -19.55 -8.96
C THR A 86 12.79 -18.40 -9.29
N ILE A 87 12.33 -17.16 -9.18
CA ILE A 87 13.23 -16.00 -9.31
C ILE A 87 14.11 -15.97 -8.05
N ALA A 88 15.43 -15.84 -8.25
CA ALA A 88 16.38 -15.78 -7.15
C ALA A 88 15.96 -14.72 -6.09
N SER A 89 15.96 -15.11 -4.81
CA SER A 89 15.45 -14.29 -3.69
C SER A 89 16.01 -12.85 -3.68
N LYS A 90 17.29 -12.68 -4.04
CA LYS A 90 17.93 -11.35 -4.14
C LYS A 90 17.30 -10.48 -5.22
N VAL A 91 17.13 -10.99 -6.44
CA VAL A 91 16.57 -10.23 -7.58
C VAL A 91 15.13 -9.84 -7.29
N ARG A 92 14.34 -10.76 -6.70
CA ARG A 92 12.97 -10.50 -6.26
C ARG A 92 12.91 -9.38 -5.23
N HIS A 93 13.82 -9.38 -4.25
CA HIS A 93 13.88 -8.34 -3.22
C HIS A 93 14.19 -6.97 -3.81
N TYR A 94 15.24 -6.85 -4.64
CA TYR A 94 15.57 -5.56 -5.28
C TYR A 94 14.47 -5.10 -6.22
N ALA A 95 13.88 -5.99 -7.02
CA ALA A 95 12.78 -5.65 -7.90
C ALA A 95 11.56 -5.14 -7.11
N GLY A 96 11.21 -5.81 -6.00
CA GLY A 96 10.12 -5.38 -5.13
C GLY A 96 10.37 -4.01 -4.49
N VAL A 97 11.57 -3.75 -3.98
CA VAL A 97 11.93 -2.45 -3.40
C VAL A 97 11.92 -1.36 -4.46
N SER A 98 12.49 -1.62 -5.64
CA SER A 98 12.45 -0.66 -6.75
C SER A 98 11.02 -0.36 -7.19
N LEU A 99 10.15 -1.37 -7.26
CA LEU A 99 8.74 -1.19 -7.62
C LEU A 99 7.98 -0.40 -6.55
N LEU A 100 8.28 -0.65 -5.27
CA LEU A 100 7.71 0.08 -4.13
C LEU A 100 8.14 1.54 -4.14
N LEU A 101 9.39 1.83 -4.47
CA LEU A 101 9.84 3.22 -4.61
C LEU A 101 9.22 3.88 -5.84
N LEU A 102 9.10 3.14 -6.95
CA LEU A 102 8.52 3.63 -8.19
C LEU A 102 7.01 3.91 -8.07
N SER A 103 6.29 3.22 -7.19
CA SER A 103 4.86 3.45 -6.98
C SER A 103 4.55 4.84 -6.41
N PHE A 104 5.52 5.53 -5.82
CA PHE A 104 5.36 6.92 -5.36
C PHE A 104 5.50 7.93 -6.51
N LEU A 105 6.13 7.57 -7.62
CA LEU A 105 6.40 8.50 -8.72
C LEU A 105 5.12 9.10 -9.35
N PRO A 106 4.04 8.33 -9.58
CA PRO A 106 2.75 8.88 -10.04
C PRO A 106 2.20 9.99 -9.16
N TYR A 107 2.38 9.89 -7.83
CA TYR A 107 1.93 10.91 -6.88
C TYR A 107 2.72 12.21 -7.04
N PHE A 108 4.05 12.13 -7.16
CA PHE A 108 4.88 13.30 -7.46
C PHE A 108 4.50 13.95 -8.79
N ILE A 109 4.25 13.15 -9.84
CA ILE A 109 3.83 13.67 -11.15
C ILE A 109 2.47 14.38 -11.03
N ALA A 110 1.53 13.81 -10.29
CA ALA A 110 0.22 14.40 -10.08
C ALA A 110 0.31 15.74 -9.33
N GLU A 111 1.07 15.80 -8.24
CA GLU A 111 1.24 17.02 -7.44
C GLU A 111 1.94 18.13 -8.23
N VAL A 112 3.00 17.78 -8.97
CA VAL A 112 3.69 18.74 -9.85
C VAL A 112 2.74 19.24 -10.95
N SER A 113 1.93 18.36 -11.53
CA SER A 113 0.94 18.75 -12.54
C SER A 113 -0.08 19.74 -11.97
N LEU A 114 -0.59 19.48 -10.77
CA LEU A 114 -1.51 20.36 -10.05
C LEU A 114 -0.87 21.71 -9.73
N PHE A 115 0.39 21.72 -9.31
CA PHE A 115 1.14 22.95 -9.04
C PHE A 115 1.27 23.86 -10.27
N PHE A 116 1.46 23.27 -11.46
CA PHE A 116 1.51 24.01 -12.74
C PHE A 116 0.12 24.33 -13.31
N GLY A 117 -0.96 24.03 -12.60
CA GLY A 117 -2.33 24.33 -13.03
C GLY A 117 -2.89 23.37 -14.09
N TYR A 118 -2.35 22.15 -14.17
CA TYR A 118 -2.95 21.02 -14.87
C TYR A 118 -3.68 20.12 -13.86
N PRO A 119 -4.77 19.45 -14.22
CA PRO A 119 -5.38 19.37 -15.55
C PRO A 119 -6.36 20.53 -15.82
N LYS A 120 -6.46 20.96 -17.08
CA LYS A 120 -7.41 21.99 -17.56
C LYS A 120 -8.59 21.40 -18.30
N THR A 121 -8.46 20.18 -18.80
CA THR A 121 -9.49 19.48 -19.57
C THR A 121 -9.95 18.20 -18.89
N THR A 122 -11.20 17.78 -19.12
CA THR A 122 -11.76 16.51 -18.60
C THR A 122 -10.91 15.30 -18.96
N ARG A 123 -10.29 15.30 -20.15
CA ARG A 123 -9.40 14.22 -20.59
C ARG A 123 -8.13 14.14 -19.73
N GLU A 124 -7.54 15.27 -19.39
CA GLU A 124 -6.36 15.33 -18.52
C GLU A 124 -6.70 14.91 -17.08
N HIS A 125 -7.90 15.24 -16.59
CA HIS A 125 -8.39 14.71 -15.29
C HIS A 125 -8.46 13.18 -15.28
N ILE A 126 -8.97 12.57 -16.36
CA ILE A 126 -9.02 11.10 -16.48
C ILE A 126 -7.62 10.52 -16.53
N TRP A 127 -6.69 11.14 -17.27
CA TRP A 127 -5.29 10.70 -17.32
C TRP A 127 -4.60 10.76 -15.96
N LEU A 128 -4.79 11.84 -15.20
CA LEU A 128 -4.25 11.95 -13.84
C LEU A 128 -4.88 10.95 -12.87
N PHE A 129 -6.17 10.69 -13.00
CA PHE A 129 -6.79 9.63 -12.22
C PHE A 129 -6.17 8.25 -12.54
N LEU A 130 -6.00 7.93 -13.82
CA LEU A 130 -5.40 6.66 -14.25
C LEU A 130 -3.94 6.51 -13.82
N ILE A 131 -3.13 7.59 -13.85
CA ILE A 131 -1.73 7.52 -13.41
C ILE A 131 -1.65 7.28 -11.90
N MET A 132 -2.47 7.95 -11.09
CA MET A 132 -2.53 7.72 -9.64
C MET A 132 -2.98 6.29 -9.33
N LEU A 133 -4.05 5.82 -9.99
CA LEU A 133 -4.54 4.45 -9.85
C LEU A 133 -3.47 3.40 -10.22
N SER A 134 -2.62 3.70 -11.21
CA SER A 134 -1.50 2.83 -11.55
C SER A 134 -0.43 2.79 -10.46
N GLY A 135 -0.22 3.91 -9.74
CA GLY A 135 0.63 3.98 -8.57
C GLY A 135 0.16 3.05 -7.45
N ASP A 136 -1.14 3.07 -7.15
CA ASP A 136 -1.74 2.15 -6.17
C ASP A 136 -1.59 0.68 -6.57
N ALA A 137 -1.84 0.37 -7.84
CA ALA A 137 -1.64 -0.98 -8.36
C ALA A 137 -0.18 -1.43 -8.22
N LEU A 138 0.78 -0.57 -8.57
CA LEU A 138 2.21 -0.85 -8.42
C LEU A 138 2.59 -1.03 -6.95
N PHE A 139 2.06 -0.20 -6.05
CA PHE A 139 2.31 -0.30 -4.62
C PHE A 139 1.85 -1.66 -4.08
N VAL A 140 0.61 -2.06 -4.40
CA VAL A 140 0.07 -3.37 -4.00
C VAL A 140 0.87 -4.52 -4.60
N ILE A 141 1.23 -4.46 -5.89
CA ILE A 141 2.07 -5.47 -6.55
C ILE A 141 3.45 -5.55 -5.89
N SER A 142 4.05 -4.41 -5.53
CA SER A 142 5.36 -4.38 -4.89
C SER A 142 5.35 -5.13 -3.57
N ILE A 143 4.30 -4.96 -2.75
CA ILE A 143 4.13 -5.66 -1.48
C ILE A 143 3.96 -7.17 -1.69
N PHE A 144 3.35 -7.61 -2.80
CA PHE A 144 3.26 -9.06 -3.11
C PHE A 144 4.57 -9.67 -3.62
N ILE A 145 5.43 -8.85 -4.24
CA ILE A 145 6.77 -9.25 -4.67
C ILE A 145 7.72 -9.27 -3.46
N LEU A 146 7.58 -8.29 -2.57
CA LEU A 146 8.28 -8.20 -1.29
C LEU A 146 7.75 -9.26 -0.33
N ASP A 147 8.48 -10.36 -0.24
CA ASP A 147 8.13 -11.49 0.62
C ASP A 147 8.42 -11.21 2.11
N GLU A 148 8.17 -12.19 2.97
CA GLU A 148 8.43 -12.15 4.42
C GLU A 148 9.86 -11.67 4.77
N ASP A 149 10.87 -12.05 3.98
CA ASP A 149 12.26 -11.60 4.11
C ASP A 149 12.42 -10.08 4.19
N PHE A 150 11.56 -9.32 3.49
CA PHE A 150 11.58 -7.86 3.53
C PHE A 150 11.08 -7.36 4.88
N TRP A 151 9.95 -7.88 5.37
CA TRP A 151 9.35 -7.46 6.62
C TRP A 151 10.22 -7.81 7.84
N GLU A 152 10.92 -8.94 7.82
CA GLU A 152 11.91 -9.26 8.87
C GLU A 152 13.07 -8.28 8.88
N LYS A 153 13.63 -7.94 7.71
CA LYS A 153 14.71 -6.95 7.60
C LYS A 153 14.25 -5.56 8.02
N LEU A 154 13.02 -5.19 7.65
CA LEU A 154 12.42 -3.93 8.04
C LEU A 154 12.28 -3.86 9.57
N LYS A 155 11.77 -4.91 10.22
CA LYS A 155 11.68 -4.99 11.69
C LYS A 155 13.05 -4.89 12.35
N LYS A 156 14.05 -5.63 11.85
CA LYS A 156 15.44 -5.59 12.33
C LYS A 156 16.08 -4.21 12.19
N LEU A 157 15.64 -3.37 11.26
CA LEU A 157 16.12 -1.99 11.12
C LEU A 157 15.65 -1.10 12.28
N PHE A 158 14.48 -1.40 12.87
CA PHE A 158 13.92 -0.68 14.01
C PHE A 158 14.26 -1.32 15.36
N GLU A 159 14.90 -2.49 15.37
CA GLU A 159 15.48 -3.07 16.58
C GLU A 159 16.75 -2.29 16.94
N TRP A 160 16.68 -1.52 18.03
CA TRP A 160 17.85 -0.85 18.57
C TRP A 160 18.83 -1.89 19.10
N LYS A 161 19.94 -2.11 18.36
CA LYS A 161 21.08 -2.84 18.93
C LYS A 161 21.67 -1.98 20.04
N GLU A 162 21.46 -2.37 21.28
CA GLU A 162 22.31 -1.89 22.38
C GLU A 162 23.75 -2.19 21.99
N ALA A 163 24.53 -1.14 21.75
CA ALA A 163 25.95 -1.28 21.55
C ALA A 163 26.50 -1.81 22.88
N GLU A 164 26.94 -3.08 22.90
CA GLU A 164 27.79 -3.58 23.98
C GLU A 164 29.00 -2.66 24.04
N ILE A 165 29.02 -1.76 25.02
CA ILE A 165 30.18 -0.93 25.33
C ILE A 165 31.21 -1.94 25.87
N PRO A 166 32.33 -2.18 25.17
CA PRO A 166 33.35 -3.07 25.70
C PRO A 166 33.92 -2.41 26.96
N ILE A 167 33.54 -2.94 28.13
CA ILE A 167 34.16 -2.59 29.39
C ILE A 167 35.58 -3.14 29.29
N LYS A 168 36.55 -2.25 29.01
CA LYS A 168 37.97 -2.58 29.15
C LYS A 168 38.21 -2.98 30.61
N GLN A 169 38.50 -4.26 30.82
CA GLN A 169 39.11 -4.77 32.05
C GLN A 169 40.59 -4.37 32.10
#